data_AF-A0A9E0DWW2-F1
#
_entry.id   AF-A0A9E0DWW2-F1
#
_cell.length_a   1.000
_cell.length_b   1.000
_cell.length_c   1.000
_cell.angle_alpha   90.00
_cell.angle_beta   90.00
_cell.angle_gamma   90.00
#
_symmetry.space_group_name_H-M   'P 1'
#
loop_
_entity.id
_entity.type
_entity.pdbx_description
1 polymer ?
#
loop_
_entity_poly.entity_id
_entity_poly.type
_entity_poly.pdbx_seq_one_letter_code
_entity_poly.pdbx_strand_id
1 'polypeptide(L)'
;MAKIIDTHSHILPGIDDGAGSWKEALCMLKTAQAQGIRRVIATPHWGGPFGYTDPVQIRELCFTLQEKARRHNISVKIYQGQEVMYTEEAADRIANGEILTLADSRYVLAEFYQGIGYSGIFRAVQRFTQSGYSPIIAHAERYEALKDIGRLEELRKQGAYIQLNFRAIGGKWHDFTTRWCRKALKEGFVHFVGTDMHNMRTRKPETESAVVWMEKHLEPDYVKKLFLKNPEKILRNERL
;
A
#
# COMPACT_ATOMS: atom_id res chain seq x y z
N MET A 1 13.26 0.61 -17.87
CA MET A 1 12.64 1.03 -16.59
C MET A 1 11.49 0.09 -16.28
N ALA A 2 11.46 -0.47 -15.07
CA ALA A 2 10.35 -1.30 -14.61
C ALA A 2 9.04 -0.50 -14.65
N LYS A 3 7.95 -1.15 -15.09
CA LYS A 3 6.59 -0.60 -15.00
C LYS A 3 6.03 -1.00 -13.64
N ILE A 4 5.92 -0.04 -12.73
CA ILE A 4 5.49 -0.27 -11.35
C ILE A 4 4.03 0.20 -11.19
N ILE A 5 3.23 -0.61 -10.51
CA ILE A 5 1.94 -0.22 -9.94
C ILE A 5 2.14 -0.06 -8.45
N ASP A 6 1.94 1.15 -7.94
CA ASP A 6 2.04 1.48 -6.53
C ASP A 6 0.69 1.29 -5.84
N THR A 7 0.62 0.42 -4.84
CA THR A 7 -0.63 0.03 -4.17
C THR A 7 -0.91 0.78 -2.88
N HIS A 8 -0.01 1.67 -2.44
CA HIS A 8 -0.14 2.39 -1.18
C HIS A 8 0.48 3.79 -1.33
N SER A 9 -0.35 4.84 -1.28
CA SER A 9 0.12 6.22 -1.41
C SER A 9 -0.88 7.27 -0.89
N HIS A 10 -0.37 8.34 -0.29
CA HIS A 10 -1.16 9.47 0.26
C HIS A 10 -1.00 10.69 -0.64
N ILE A 11 -1.56 10.56 -1.84
CA ILE A 11 -1.33 11.48 -2.96
C ILE A 11 -2.44 12.51 -3.12
N LEU A 12 -3.59 12.29 -2.46
CA LEU A 12 -4.74 13.16 -2.57
C LEU A 12 -4.54 14.39 -1.68
N PRO A 13 -4.75 15.60 -2.21
CA PRO A 13 -4.39 16.80 -1.49
C PRO A 13 -5.41 17.17 -0.40
N GLY A 14 -4.92 17.43 0.82
CA GLY A 14 -5.67 18.08 1.89
C GLY A 14 -6.75 17.22 2.56
N ILE A 15 -6.65 15.90 2.46
CA ILE A 15 -7.62 14.95 3.05
C ILE A 15 -7.05 14.14 4.22
N ASP A 16 -5.73 14.03 4.31
CA ASP A 16 -5.00 13.40 5.41
C ASP A 16 -3.61 14.06 5.59
N ASP A 17 -2.64 13.36 6.20
CA ASP A 17 -1.27 13.83 6.39
C ASP A 17 -0.36 13.64 5.14
N GLY A 18 -0.96 13.29 4.01
CA GLY A 18 -0.34 13.22 2.69
C GLY A 18 -0.09 14.59 2.06
N ALA A 19 -0.37 14.68 0.76
CA ALA A 19 -0.07 15.88 -0.01
C ALA A 19 -0.80 17.10 0.58
N GLY A 20 -0.08 18.18 0.90
CA GLY A 20 -0.70 19.38 1.47
C GLY A 20 -1.40 20.27 0.43
N SER A 21 -1.14 20.04 -0.87
CA SER A 21 -1.68 20.86 -1.96
C SER A 21 -1.68 20.14 -3.30
N TRP A 22 -2.46 20.65 -4.26
CA TRP A 22 -2.43 20.20 -5.65
C TRP A 22 -1.04 20.24 -6.28
N LYS A 23 -0.26 21.30 -5.98
CA LYS A 23 1.10 21.45 -6.49
C LYS A 23 2.01 20.34 -5.97
N GLU A 24 1.88 19.99 -4.69
CA GLU A 24 2.65 18.92 -4.07
C GLU A 24 2.25 17.54 -4.63
N ALA A 25 0.94 17.25 -4.73
CA ALA A 25 0.44 16.01 -5.32
C ALA A 25 0.97 15.79 -6.75
N LEU A 26 0.95 16.83 -7.59
CA LEU A 26 1.51 16.78 -8.95
C LEU A 26 3.03 16.58 -8.96
N CYS A 27 3.75 17.18 -8.01
CA CYS A 27 5.19 16.99 -7.85
C CYS A 27 5.53 15.54 -7.46
N MET A 28 4.76 14.96 -6.53
CA MET A 28 4.87 13.56 -6.12
C MET A 28 4.61 12.63 -7.30
N LEU A 29 3.51 12.82 -8.05
CA LEU A 29 3.19 12.00 -9.22
C LEU A 29 4.26 12.10 -10.32
N LYS A 30 4.80 13.29 -10.57
CA LYS A 30 5.89 13.49 -11.55
C LYS A 30 7.15 12.74 -11.13
N THR A 31 7.49 12.80 -9.85
CA THR A 31 8.65 12.11 -9.27
C THR A 31 8.46 10.59 -9.31
N ALA A 32 7.27 10.11 -8.93
CA ALA A 32 6.89 8.71 -9.04
C ALA A 32 6.99 8.20 -10.50
N GLN A 33 6.52 8.98 -11.47
CA GLN A 33 6.63 8.65 -12.89
C GLN A 33 8.10 8.51 -13.33
N ALA A 34 8.97 9.41 -12.90
CA ALA A 34 10.41 9.35 -13.21
C ALA A 34 11.06 8.07 -12.66
N GLN A 35 10.55 7.54 -11.55
CA GLN A 35 11.01 6.29 -10.95
C GLN A 35 10.34 5.02 -11.51
N GLY A 36 9.53 5.14 -12.57
CA GLY A 36 8.91 4.00 -13.26
C GLY A 36 7.49 3.64 -12.80
N ILE A 37 6.91 4.38 -11.85
CA ILE A 37 5.49 4.22 -11.48
C ILE A 37 4.62 4.66 -12.66
N ARG A 38 3.63 3.83 -13.01
CA ARG A 38 2.70 4.07 -14.12
C ARG A 38 1.25 4.05 -13.68
N ARG A 39 0.96 3.41 -12.55
CA ARG A 39 -0.36 3.37 -11.92
C ARG A 39 -0.17 3.51 -10.43
N VAL A 40 -1.09 4.21 -9.77
CA VAL A 40 -1.08 4.42 -8.33
C VAL A 40 -2.49 4.22 -7.79
N ILE A 41 -2.60 3.54 -6.65
CA ILE A 41 -3.81 3.54 -5.85
C ILE A 41 -3.61 4.59 -4.75
N ALA A 42 -4.46 5.62 -4.75
CA ALA A 42 -4.57 6.55 -3.66
C ALA A 42 -5.21 5.83 -2.47
N THR A 43 -4.58 5.90 -1.32
CA THR A 43 -5.00 5.21 -0.09
C THR A 43 -4.98 6.17 1.09
N PRO A 44 -5.71 7.31 1.02
CA PRO A 44 -5.78 8.19 2.18
C PRO A 44 -6.29 7.44 3.41
N HIS A 45 -5.89 7.90 4.59
CA HIS A 45 -6.27 7.25 5.83
C HIS A 45 -7.79 7.25 6.04
N TRP A 46 -8.29 6.14 6.57
CA TRP A 46 -9.59 6.06 7.20
C TRP A 46 -9.43 5.67 8.66
N GLY A 47 -9.92 6.52 9.57
CA GLY A 47 -9.82 6.33 11.01
C GLY A 47 -8.47 6.75 11.60
N GLY A 48 -8.21 6.33 12.83
CA GLY A 48 -6.98 6.67 13.54
C GLY A 48 -6.86 8.18 13.86
N PRO A 49 -5.63 8.72 13.94
CA PRO A 49 -5.42 10.12 14.30
C PRO A 49 -5.81 11.11 13.18
N PHE A 50 -6.12 10.62 11.97
CA PHE A 50 -6.39 11.43 10.78
C PHE A 50 -7.89 11.59 10.48
N GLY A 51 -8.76 10.96 11.28
CA GLY A 51 -10.21 11.04 11.11
C GLY A 51 -10.75 10.16 9.99
N TYR A 52 -12.03 10.34 9.66
CA TYR A 52 -12.71 9.52 8.66
C TYR A 52 -12.82 10.29 7.34
N THR A 53 -12.28 9.71 6.28
CA THR A 53 -12.33 10.27 4.93
C THR A 53 -13.52 9.69 4.16
N ASP A 54 -14.22 10.54 3.41
CA ASP A 54 -15.46 10.19 2.71
C ASP A 54 -15.18 9.57 1.33
N PRO A 55 -15.72 8.37 1.03
CA PRO A 55 -15.61 7.74 -0.29
C PRO A 55 -15.99 8.64 -1.48
N VAL A 56 -17.01 9.51 -1.35
CA VAL A 56 -17.43 10.41 -2.43
C VAL A 56 -16.34 11.45 -2.69
N GLN A 57 -15.90 12.13 -1.63
CA GLN A 57 -14.78 13.09 -1.69
C GLN A 57 -13.51 12.46 -2.29
N ILE A 58 -13.15 11.24 -1.90
CA ILE A 58 -11.97 10.54 -2.43
C ILE A 58 -12.07 10.36 -3.94
N ARG A 59 -13.23 9.91 -4.45
CA ARG A 59 -13.45 9.71 -5.88
C ARG A 59 -13.35 11.03 -6.65
N GLU A 60 -13.92 12.11 -6.12
CA GLU A 60 -13.83 13.46 -6.71
C GLU A 60 -12.39 13.98 -6.76
N LEU A 61 -11.63 13.79 -5.69
CA LEU A 61 -10.21 14.17 -5.64
C LEU A 61 -9.38 13.35 -6.62
N CYS A 62 -9.60 12.03 -6.71
CA CYS A 62 -8.96 11.16 -7.69
C CYS A 62 -9.23 11.64 -9.12
N PHE A 63 -10.50 11.90 -9.46
CA PHE A 63 -10.89 12.42 -10.77
C PHE A 63 -10.20 13.76 -11.08
N THR A 64 -10.27 14.71 -10.14
CA THR A 64 -9.69 16.04 -10.30
C THR A 64 -8.16 15.98 -10.43
N LEU A 65 -7.50 15.13 -9.64
CA LEU A 65 -6.06 14.95 -9.72
C LEU A 65 -5.65 14.29 -11.03
N GLN A 66 -6.43 13.33 -11.54
CA GLN A 66 -6.18 12.68 -12.83
C GLN A 66 -6.25 13.71 -13.98
N GLU A 67 -7.23 14.61 -13.97
CA GLU A 67 -7.34 15.67 -14.96
C GLU A 67 -6.19 16.69 -14.88
N LYS A 68 -5.81 17.10 -13.67
CA LYS A 68 -4.64 17.98 -13.48
C LYS A 68 -3.35 17.29 -13.93
N ALA A 69 -3.15 16.02 -13.56
CA ALA A 69 -1.98 15.24 -13.97
C ALA A 69 -1.85 15.20 -15.51
N ARG A 70 -2.96 14.96 -16.22
CA ARG A 70 -3.00 14.98 -17.69
C ARG A 70 -2.55 16.33 -18.27
N ARG A 71 -3.04 17.45 -17.72
CA ARG A 71 -2.64 18.81 -18.14
C ARG A 71 -1.15 19.12 -17.89
N HIS A 72 -0.54 18.42 -16.95
CA HIS A 72 0.89 18.56 -16.62
C HIS A 72 1.78 17.47 -17.27
N ASN A 73 1.28 16.77 -18.31
CA ASN A 73 2.00 15.69 -19.00
C ASN A 73 2.45 14.54 -18.09
N ILE A 74 1.66 14.27 -17.05
CA ILE A 74 1.83 13.13 -16.16
C ILE A 74 0.87 12.03 -16.62
N SER A 75 1.42 10.89 -17.03
CA SER A 75 0.68 9.75 -17.61
C SER A 75 0.28 8.69 -16.58
N VAL A 76 0.60 8.90 -15.30
CA VAL A 76 0.24 8.01 -14.20
C VAL A 76 -1.28 7.91 -14.08
N LYS A 77 -1.79 6.68 -14.07
CA LYS A 77 -3.21 6.39 -13.81
C LYS A 77 -3.47 6.31 -12.31
N ILE A 78 -4.52 6.99 -11.86
CA ILE A 78 -4.88 7.10 -10.45
C ILE A 78 -6.15 6.27 -10.21
N TYR A 79 -6.11 5.43 -9.19
CA TYR A 79 -7.22 4.63 -8.69
C TYR A 79 -7.50 5.02 -7.25
N GLN A 80 -8.75 4.87 -6.84
CA GLN A 80 -9.23 5.11 -5.48
C GLN A 80 -9.02 3.89 -4.58
N GLY A 81 -8.97 4.13 -3.28
CA GLY A 81 -8.85 3.16 -2.21
C GLY A 81 -8.69 3.92 -0.89
N GLN A 82 -8.52 3.20 0.21
CA GLN A 82 -8.21 3.78 1.53
C GLN A 82 -7.22 2.87 2.26
N GLU A 83 -6.37 3.47 3.09
CA GLU A 83 -5.66 2.76 4.15
C GLU A 83 -6.56 2.73 5.38
N VAL A 84 -7.03 1.54 5.76
CA VAL A 84 -8.07 1.37 6.77
C VAL A 84 -7.43 1.06 8.11
N MET A 85 -7.46 2.01 9.03
CA MET A 85 -7.15 1.73 10.44
C MET A 85 -8.18 0.71 10.96
N TYR A 86 -7.72 -0.48 11.33
CA TYR A 86 -8.62 -1.57 11.69
C TYR A 86 -9.46 -1.22 12.93
N THR A 87 -10.74 -1.54 12.82
CA THR A 87 -11.76 -1.58 13.88
C THR A 87 -12.60 -2.84 13.70
N GLU A 88 -13.33 -3.27 14.72
CA GLU A 88 -14.17 -4.49 14.62
C GLU A 88 -15.30 -4.32 13.59
N GLU A 89 -15.76 -3.09 13.40
CA GLU A 89 -16.81 -2.71 12.47
C GLU A 89 -16.29 -2.47 11.04
N ALA A 90 -14.97 -2.47 10.82
CA ALA A 90 -14.38 -2.09 9.53
C ALA A 90 -14.94 -2.92 8.36
N ALA A 91 -15.08 -4.23 8.53
CA ALA A 91 -15.65 -5.10 7.49
C ALA A 91 -17.11 -4.76 7.15
N ASP A 92 -17.91 -4.43 8.16
CA ASP A 92 -19.33 -4.08 8.00
C ASP A 92 -19.46 -2.69 7.36
N ARG A 93 -18.61 -1.74 7.75
CA ARG A 93 -18.57 -0.39 7.14
C ARG A 93 -18.10 -0.42 5.69
N ILE A 94 -17.19 -1.32 5.31
CA ILE A 94 -16.86 -1.56 3.88
C ILE A 94 -18.09 -2.10 3.16
N ALA A 95 -18.80 -3.08 3.73
CA ALA A 95 -19.99 -3.66 3.11
C ALA A 95 -21.12 -2.63 2.89
N ASN A 96 -21.22 -1.64 3.78
CA ASN A 96 -22.16 -0.52 3.66
C ASN A 96 -21.70 0.58 2.70
N GLY A 97 -20.51 0.47 2.09
CA GLY A 97 -19.95 1.47 1.18
C GLY A 97 -19.39 2.71 1.87
N GLU A 98 -19.18 2.66 3.19
CA GLU A 98 -18.61 3.77 3.98
C GLU A 98 -17.08 3.81 3.93
N ILE A 99 -16.47 2.74 3.43
CA ILE A 99 -15.02 2.59 3.27
C ILE A 99 -14.74 1.99 1.89
N LEU A 100 -13.79 2.58 1.17
CA LEU A 100 -13.29 2.09 -0.10
C LEU A 100 -12.26 0.98 0.11
N THR A 101 -12.44 -0.10 -0.65
CA THR A 101 -11.38 -1.08 -0.91
C THR A 101 -10.44 -0.58 -2.00
N LEU A 102 -9.29 -1.24 -2.17
CA LEU A 102 -8.34 -0.86 -3.21
C LEU A 102 -8.94 -1.07 -4.61
N ALA A 103 -9.07 0.00 -5.37
CA ALA A 103 -9.63 0.03 -6.72
C ALA A 103 -11.01 -0.66 -6.86
N ASP A 104 -11.89 -0.50 -5.85
CA ASP A 104 -13.22 -1.13 -5.76
C ASP A 104 -13.19 -2.67 -5.88
N SER A 105 -12.04 -3.27 -5.53
CA SER A 105 -11.86 -4.73 -5.53
C SER A 105 -12.23 -5.33 -4.18
N ARG A 106 -11.97 -6.63 -4.01
CA ARG A 106 -12.07 -7.29 -2.70
C ARG A 106 -10.89 -7.03 -1.75
N TYR A 107 -9.86 -6.32 -2.21
CA TYR A 107 -8.62 -6.13 -1.45
C TYR A 107 -8.71 -4.93 -0.51
N VAL A 108 -8.42 -5.16 0.77
CA VAL A 108 -8.48 -4.14 1.83
C VAL A 108 -7.06 -3.88 2.32
N LEU A 109 -6.59 -2.63 2.24
CA LEU A 109 -5.32 -2.25 2.86
C LEU A 109 -5.57 -1.93 4.33
N ALA A 110 -5.17 -2.84 5.22
CA ALA A 110 -5.42 -2.74 6.65
C ALA A 110 -4.17 -2.26 7.39
N GLU A 111 -4.33 -1.17 8.15
CA GLU A 111 -3.36 -0.60 9.06
C GLU A 111 -3.76 -0.88 10.52
N PHE A 112 -2.76 -0.94 11.39
CA PHE A 112 -2.95 -1.09 12.82
C PHE A 112 -2.09 -0.08 13.59
N TYR A 113 -2.47 0.22 14.83
CA TYR A 113 -1.57 0.90 15.75
C TYR A 113 -0.30 0.06 15.96
N GLN A 114 0.87 0.69 15.96
CA GLN A 114 2.17 -0.01 16.01
C GLN A 114 2.33 -0.95 17.23
N GLY A 115 1.66 -0.64 18.35
CA GLY A 115 1.65 -1.47 19.56
C GLY A 115 0.68 -2.65 19.53
N ILE A 116 0.01 -2.94 18.41
CA ILE A 116 -0.93 -4.05 18.32
C ILE A 116 -0.22 -5.39 18.54
N GLY A 117 -0.83 -6.27 19.33
CA GLY A 117 -0.37 -7.63 19.51
C GLY A 117 -0.70 -8.52 18.30
N TYR A 118 0.03 -9.61 18.14
CA TYR A 118 -0.18 -10.56 17.03
C TYR A 118 -1.61 -11.10 16.97
N SER A 119 -2.22 -11.41 18.11
CA SER A 119 -3.60 -11.88 18.19
C SER A 119 -4.61 -10.88 17.64
N GLY A 120 -4.35 -9.58 17.79
CA GLY A 120 -5.17 -8.52 17.21
C GLY A 120 -5.10 -8.51 15.68
N ILE A 121 -3.89 -8.58 15.12
CA ILE A 121 -3.69 -8.68 13.66
C ILE A 121 -4.33 -9.95 13.11
N PHE A 122 -4.12 -11.09 13.77
CA PHE A 122 -4.69 -12.38 13.34
C PHE A 122 -6.23 -12.34 13.34
N ARG A 123 -6.85 -11.82 14.40
CA ARG A 123 -8.30 -11.64 14.49
C ARG A 123 -8.84 -10.74 13.38
N ALA A 124 -8.14 -9.64 13.08
CA ALA A 124 -8.52 -8.75 11.99
C ALA A 124 -8.51 -9.46 10.63
N VAL A 125 -7.46 -10.24 10.35
CA VAL A 125 -7.39 -11.05 9.13
C VAL A 125 -8.55 -12.04 9.07
N GLN A 126 -8.85 -12.72 10.17
CA GLN A 126 -9.99 -13.64 10.24
C GLN A 126 -11.31 -12.93 9.96
N ARG A 127 -11.55 -11.75 10.55
CA ARG A 127 -12.79 -10.97 10.34
C ARG A 127 -12.96 -10.56 8.89
N PHE A 128 -11.92 -10.02 8.25
CA PHE A 128 -11.98 -9.63 6.83
C PHE A 128 -12.18 -10.83 5.91
N THR A 129 -11.45 -11.92 6.13
CA THR A 129 -11.55 -13.12 5.28
C THR A 129 -12.90 -13.81 5.38
N GLN A 130 -13.46 -13.93 6.58
CA GLN A 130 -14.83 -14.44 6.81
C GLN A 130 -15.90 -13.55 6.17
N SER A 131 -15.64 -12.24 6.09
CA SER A 131 -16.53 -11.27 5.43
C SER A 131 -16.34 -11.22 3.91
N GLY A 132 -15.52 -12.10 3.33
CA GLY A 132 -15.32 -12.21 1.89
C GLY A 132 -14.27 -11.26 1.29
N TYR A 133 -13.53 -10.52 2.12
CA TYR A 133 -12.45 -9.63 1.70
C TYR A 133 -11.09 -10.32 1.70
N SER A 134 -10.13 -9.67 1.05
CA SER A 134 -8.72 -10.06 0.97
C SER A 134 -7.86 -9.03 1.69
N PRO A 135 -7.57 -9.21 2.99
CA PRO A 135 -6.80 -8.23 3.74
C PRO A 135 -5.34 -8.21 3.29
N ILE A 136 -4.82 -7.01 3.04
CA ILE A 136 -3.41 -6.71 2.81
C ILE A 136 -2.93 -5.96 4.06
N ILE A 137 -1.98 -6.52 4.77
CA ILE A 137 -1.35 -5.86 5.92
C ILE A 137 -0.43 -4.77 5.38
N ALA A 138 -0.81 -3.50 5.60
CA ALA A 138 -0.04 -2.33 5.23
C ALA A 138 1.30 -2.31 5.98
N HIS A 139 2.38 -1.95 5.27
CA HIS A 139 3.73 -1.73 5.83
C HIS A 139 4.10 -2.68 6.97
N ALA A 140 3.97 -3.99 6.70
CA ALA A 140 4.09 -5.04 7.71
C ALA A 140 5.40 -4.99 8.51
N GLU A 141 6.44 -4.37 7.96
CA GLU A 141 7.71 -4.12 8.64
C GLU A 141 7.62 -3.22 9.90
N ARG A 142 6.52 -2.47 10.06
CA ARG A 142 6.29 -1.58 11.21
C ARG A 142 5.81 -2.32 12.46
N TYR A 143 5.29 -3.53 12.34
CA TYR A 143 4.73 -4.26 13.47
C TYR A 143 5.77 -5.21 14.08
N GLU A 144 6.22 -4.89 15.29
CA GLU A 144 7.11 -5.80 16.06
C GLU A 144 6.46 -7.17 16.27
N ALA A 145 5.13 -7.17 16.42
CA ALA A 145 4.32 -8.37 16.49
C ALA A 145 4.42 -9.28 15.27
N LEU A 146 5.02 -8.89 14.13
CA LEU A 146 5.21 -9.77 12.97
C LEU A 146 6.64 -10.30 12.83
N LYS A 147 7.56 -9.90 13.70
CA LYS A 147 8.98 -10.22 13.55
C LYS A 147 9.38 -11.60 14.10
N ASP A 148 8.52 -12.20 14.92
CA ASP A 148 8.72 -13.57 15.40
C ASP A 148 8.52 -14.60 14.29
N ILE A 149 9.25 -15.71 14.40
CA ILE A 149 9.29 -16.78 13.40
C ILE A 149 7.88 -17.37 13.18
N GLY A 150 7.52 -17.62 11.93
CA GLY A 150 6.26 -18.29 11.55
C GLY A 150 5.04 -17.38 11.44
N ARG A 151 5.06 -16.17 12.02
CA ARG A 151 3.89 -15.29 12.04
C ARG A 151 3.42 -14.82 10.65
N LEU A 152 4.36 -14.47 9.76
CA LEU A 152 4.00 -14.15 8.37
C LEU A 152 3.39 -15.34 7.64
N GLU A 153 3.91 -16.54 7.87
CA GLU A 153 3.39 -17.76 7.23
C GLU A 153 1.98 -18.10 7.73
N GLU A 154 1.75 -18.00 9.03
CA GLU A 154 0.45 -18.23 9.65
C GLU A 154 -0.61 -17.24 9.14
N LEU A 155 -0.29 -15.95 9.06
CA LEU A 155 -1.19 -14.94 8.49
C LEU A 155 -1.52 -15.22 7.02
N ARG A 156 -0.54 -15.66 6.22
CA ARG A 156 -0.77 -16.06 4.83
C ARG A 156 -1.70 -17.26 4.73
N LYS A 157 -1.52 -18.28 5.57
CA LYS A 157 -2.41 -19.45 5.64
C LYS A 157 -3.83 -19.03 6.06
N GLN A 158 -3.95 -18.01 6.91
CA GLN A 158 -5.23 -17.43 7.30
C GLN A 158 -5.87 -16.57 6.20
N GLY A 159 -5.17 -16.27 5.10
CA GLY A 159 -5.70 -15.55 3.94
C GLY A 159 -5.23 -14.09 3.82
N ALA A 160 -4.26 -13.66 4.62
CA ALA A 160 -3.67 -12.33 4.49
C ALA A 160 -2.63 -12.25 3.36
N TYR A 161 -2.54 -11.06 2.79
CA TYR A 161 -1.45 -10.63 1.93
C TYR A 161 -0.58 -9.63 2.68
N ILE A 162 0.69 -9.53 2.26
CA ILE A 162 1.71 -8.72 2.95
C ILE A 162 2.19 -7.63 2.00
N GLN A 163 2.11 -6.38 2.46
CA GLN A 163 2.71 -5.23 1.79
C GLN A 163 3.89 -4.68 2.60
N LEU A 164 4.99 -4.36 1.91
CA LEU A 164 6.14 -3.66 2.50
C LEU A 164 6.39 -2.31 1.83
N ASN A 165 6.92 -1.35 2.56
CA ASN A 165 7.31 -0.09 1.95
C ASN A 165 8.63 -0.18 1.18
N PHE A 166 8.70 0.43 -0.01
CA PHE A 166 9.92 0.51 -0.80
C PHE A 166 11.09 1.08 0.02
N ARG A 167 10.85 2.16 0.78
CA ARG A 167 11.89 2.80 1.60
C ARG A 167 12.53 1.85 2.62
N ALA A 168 11.75 0.96 3.23
CA ALA A 168 12.26 -0.01 4.19
C ALA A 168 13.16 -1.06 3.52
N ILE A 169 12.84 -1.47 2.29
CA ILE A 169 13.65 -2.40 1.50
C ILE A 169 14.97 -1.74 1.04
N GLY A 170 14.89 -0.47 0.64
CA GLY A 170 16.00 0.35 0.14
C GLY A 170 16.94 0.88 1.22
N GLY A 171 16.69 0.59 2.50
CA GLY A 171 17.47 1.08 3.62
C GLY A 171 18.90 0.52 3.72
N LYS A 172 19.61 0.95 4.77
CA LYS A 172 21.00 0.57 5.03
C LYS A 172 21.09 -0.90 5.44
N TRP A 173 22.16 -1.59 5.04
CA TRP A 173 22.31 -3.03 5.29
C TRP A 173 22.34 -3.42 6.78
N HIS A 174 22.77 -2.51 7.66
CA HIS A 174 22.86 -2.74 9.11
C HIS A 174 21.53 -2.44 9.83
N ASP A 175 20.57 -1.80 9.16
CA ASP A 175 19.26 -1.51 9.73
C ASP A 175 18.46 -2.81 9.92
N PHE A 176 17.86 -2.98 11.10
CA PHE A 176 17.15 -4.21 11.45
C PHE A 176 15.90 -4.40 10.59
N THR A 177 15.09 -3.35 10.43
CA THR A 177 13.87 -3.37 9.61
C THR A 177 14.18 -3.70 8.15
N THR A 178 15.25 -3.12 7.60
CA THR A 178 15.74 -3.40 6.24
C THR A 178 16.12 -4.87 6.07
N ARG A 179 16.88 -5.44 7.03
CA ARG A 179 17.26 -6.86 6.99
C ARG A 179 16.03 -7.77 7.06
N TRP A 180 15.07 -7.44 7.91
CA TRP A 180 13.81 -8.18 8.03
C TRP A 180 13.00 -8.15 6.72
N CYS A 181 12.82 -6.96 6.11
CA CYS A 181 12.13 -6.81 4.82
C CYS A 181 12.78 -7.67 3.73
N ARG A 182 14.11 -7.59 3.63
CA ARG A 182 14.90 -8.34 2.63
C ARG A 182 14.83 -9.85 2.87
N LYS A 183 14.78 -10.30 4.12
CA LYS A 183 14.57 -11.71 4.47
C LYS A 183 13.17 -12.17 4.05
N ALA A 184 12.13 -11.44 4.45
CA ALA A 184 10.74 -11.75 4.08
C ALA A 184 10.52 -11.81 2.55
N LEU A 185 11.20 -10.93 1.80
CA LEU A 185 11.22 -10.98 0.34
C LEU A 185 11.88 -12.25 -0.18
N LYS A 186 13.08 -12.61 0.31
CA LYS A 186 13.81 -13.82 -0.12
C LYS A 186 13.04 -15.11 0.21
N GLU A 187 12.27 -15.11 1.29
CA GLU A 187 11.42 -16.23 1.70
C GLU A 187 10.07 -16.27 0.96
N GLY A 188 9.79 -15.29 0.08
CA GLY A 188 8.58 -15.28 -0.75
C GLY A 188 7.29 -14.98 0.02
N PHE A 189 7.39 -14.30 1.17
CA PHE A 189 6.24 -13.95 2.02
C PHE A 189 5.50 -12.68 1.58
N VAL A 190 6.12 -11.85 0.73
CA VAL A 190 5.62 -10.53 0.36
C VAL A 190 4.79 -10.61 -0.93
N HIS A 191 3.68 -9.89 -0.98
CA HIS A 191 2.76 -9.91 -2.13
C HIS A 191 2.72 -8.57 -2.84
N PHE A 192 2.92 -7.48 -2.10
CA PHE A 192 2.85 -6.12 -2.60
C PHE A 192 4.00 -5.27 -2.05
N VAL A 193 4.35 -4.24 -2.81
CA VAL A 193 5.24 -3.17 -2.37
C VAL A 193 4.59 -1.84 -2.68
N GLY A 194 4.68 -0.91 -1.74
CA GLY A 194 4.03 0.39 -1.81
C GLY A 194 5.03 1.50 -1.49
N THR A 195 4.82 2.69 -2.02
CA THR A 195 5.68 3.83 -1.67
C THR A 195 5.35 4.38 -0.31
N ASP A 196 4.06 4.36 0.05
CA ASP A 196 3.54 4.98 1.26
C ASP A 196 4.05 6.45 1.37
N MET A 197 4.07 7.10 0.19
CA MET A 197 4.52 8.47 -0.01
C MET A 197 3.47 9.46 0.49
N HIS A 198 3.92 10.55 1.11
CA HIS A 198 3.06 11.58 1.70
C HIS A 198 3.40 12.99 1.22
N ASN A 199 4.67 13.31 1.04
CA ASN A 199 5.08 14.69 0.74
C ASN A 199 6.46 14.72 0.07
N MET A 200 6.89 15.86 -0.45
CA MET A 200 8.19 15.96 -1.13
C MET A 200 9.39 16.21 -0.20
N ARG A 201 9.18 16.25 1.12
CA ARG A 201 10.22 16.59 2.11
C ARG A 201 10.78 15.37 2.84
N THR A 202 9.92 14.66 3.58
CA THR A 202 10.32 13.58 4.50
C THR A 202 9.91 12.20 4.00
N ARG A 203 8.82 12.11 3.25
CA ARG A 203 8.23 10.85 2.75
C ARG A 203 7.89 10.98 1.25
N LYS A 204 8.91 11.28 0.46
CA LYS A 204 8.82 11.41 -1.01
C LYS A 204 8.65 10.02 -1.67
N PRO A 205 8.17 9.96 -2.92
CA PRO A 205 8.27 8.72 -3.70
C PRO A 205 9.74 8.28 -3.74
N GLU A 206 10.03 7.08 -3.24
CA GLU A 206 11.40 6.56 -3.13
C GLU A 206 11.42 5.05 -3.37
N THR A 207 11.70 4.66 -4.62
CA THR A 207 11.72 3.26 -5.07
C THR A 207 13.09 2.78 -5.54
N GLU A 208 13.96 3.69 -5.98
CA GLU A 208 15.19 3.36 -6.73
C GLU A 208 16.10 2.36 -6.01
N SER A 209 16.50 2.65 -4.77
CA SER A 209 17.38 1.76 -3.98
C SER A 209 16.77 0.38 -3.75
N ALA A 210 15.44 0.33 -3.55
CA ALA A 210 14.73 -0.92 -3.35
C ALA A 210 14.61 -1.72 -4.65
N VAL A 211 14.29 -1.07 -5.77
CA VAL A 211 14.22 -1.69 -7.10
C VAL A 211 15.58 -2.30 -7.47
N VAL A 212 16.67 -1.53 -7.33
CA VAL A 212 18.03 -2.02 -7.58
C VAL A 212 18.36 -3.24 -6.71
N TRP A 213 18.00 -3.19 -5.42
CA TRP A 213 18.23 -4.34 -4.55
C TRP A 213 17.39 -5.55 -4.97
N MET A 214 16.11 -5.37 -5.27
CA MET A 214 15.19 -6.44 -5.64
C MET A 214 15.60 -7.11 -6.95
N GLU A 215 15.90 -6.34 -8.00
CA GLU A 215 16.34 -6.86 -9.30
C GLU A 215 17.68 -7.62 -9.20
N LYS A 216 18.56 -7.24 -8.27
CA LYS A 216 19.85 -7.91 -8.07
C LYS A 216 19.75 -9.21 -7.26
N HIS A 217 18.77 -9.35 -6.36
CA HIS A 217 18.77 -10.41 -5.35
C HIS A 217 17.54 -11.33 -5.36
N LEU A 218 16.53 -11.02 -6.16
CA LEU A 218 15.30 -11.80 -6.24
C LEU A 218 15.10 -12.33 -7.66
N GLU A 219 14.35 -13.42 -7.77
CA GLU A 219 13.98 -14.00 -9.06
C GLU A 219 13.20 -13.01 -9.93
N PRO A 220 13.54 -12.85 -11.23
CA PRO A 220 12.87 -11.88 -12.10
C PRO A 220 11.35 -12.02 -12.20
N ASP A 221 10.81 -13.25 -12.17
CA ASP A 221 9.36 -13.46 -12.17
C ASP A 221 8.70 -12.98 -10.87
N TYR A 222 9.38 -13.14 -9.74
CA TYR A 222 8.87 -12.66 -8.44
C TYR A 222 8.90 -11.13 -8.36
N VAL A 223 9.95 -10.48 -8.86
CA VAL A 223 9.98 -9.01 -9.00
C VAL A 223 8.84 -8.53 -9.90
N LYS A 224 8.59 -9.21 -11.02
CA LYS A 224 7.46 -8.90 -11.91
C LYS A 224 6.10 -9.12 -11.24
N LYS A 225 5.97 -10.11 -10.34
CA LYS A 225 4.76 -10.30 -9.53
C LYS A 225 4.53 -9.11 -8.60
N LEU A 226 5.56 -8.70 -7.86
CA LEU A 226 5.48 -7.60 -6.90
C LEU A 226 5.16 -6.25 -7.56
N PHE A 227 5.79 -5.93 -8.69
CA PHE A 227 5.63 -4.62 -9.34
C PHE A 227 4.41 -4.50 -10.25
N LEU A 228 3.93 -5.62 -10.80
CA LEU A 228 2.93 -5.60 -11.87
C LEU A 228 1.86 -6.66 -11.70
N LYS A 229 2.19 -7.96 -11.71
CA LYS A 229 1.15 -9.01 -11.83
C LYS A 229 0.19 -9.01 -10.63
N ASN A 230 0.70 -8.91 -9.40
CA ASN A 230 -0.15 -8.93 -8.21
C ASN A 230 -0.99 -7.65 -8.12
N PRO A 231 -0.42 -6.43 -8.26
CA PRO A 231 -1.25 -5.22 -8.31
C PRO A 231 -2.27 -5.21 -9.46
N GLU A 232 -1.97 -5.77 -10.64
CA GLU A 232 -2.96 -5.87 -11.72
C GLU A 232 -4.16 -6.74 -11.34
N LYS A 233 -3.96 -7.77 -10.51
CA LYS A 233 -5.06 -8.57 -9.96
C LYS A 233 -5.96 -7.77 -9.01
N ILE A 234 -5.41 -6.84 -8.23
CA ILE A 234 -6.22 -5.87 -7.46
C ILE A 234 -7.09 -5.06 -8.42
N LEU A 235 -6.48 -4.44 -9.44
CA LEU A 235 -7.19 -3.58 -10.39
C LEU A 235 -8.29 -4.31 -11.20
N ARG A 236 -8.19 -5.64 -11.34
CA ARG A 236 -9.17 -6.48 -12.05
C ARG A 236 -10.10 -7.25 -11.10
N ASN A 237 -9.93 -7.09 -9.79
CA ASN A 237 -10.61 -7.87 -8.77
C ASN A 237 -10.47 -9.41 -8.96
N GLU A 238 -9.28 -9.85 -9.37
CA GLU A 238 -8.92 -11.26 -9.55
C GLU A 238 -8.24 -11.81 -8.30
N ARG A 239 -8.39 -13.11 -8.01
CA ARG A 239 -7.69 -13.76 -6.89
C ARG A 239 -6.19 -13.92 -7.18
N LEU A 240 -5.36 -13.68 -6.16
CA LEU A 240 -3.90 -13.86 -6.23
C LEU A 240 -3.49 -15.31 -6.37
#